data_AF-A0A7S3BHQ3-F1
#
_entry.id   AF-A0A7S3BHQ3-F1
#
_cell.length_a   1.000
_cell.length_b   1.000
_cell.length_c   1.000
_cell.angle_alpha   90.00
_cell.angle_beta   90.00
_cell.angle_gamma   90.00
#
_symmetry.space_group_name_H-M   'P 1'
#
loop_
_entity.id
_entity.type
_entity.pdbx_description
1 polymer ?
#
loop_
_entity_poly.entity_id
_entity_poly.type
_entity_poly.pdbx_seq_one_letter_code
_entity_poly.pdbx_strand_id
1 'polypeptide(L)'
;ICPSEPPLTTPRSGCHGPIMTRGMVGWAGGSAGPDFFIYTHAAPATHWAHDHTIIGEIADSISWKTLDALHALPAATGGGGMTMLRTPVQLHVMKTPPWLQAK
;
A
#
# COMPACT_ATOMS: atom_id res chain seq x y z
N ILE A 1 16.95 1.17 8.83
CA ILE A 1 15.70 1.40 9.59
C ILE A 1 15.95 2.63 10.45
N CYS A 2 15.19 3.71 10.25
CA CYS A 2 15.30 4.88 11.11
C CYS A 2 14.76 4.52 12.50
N PRO A 3 15.49 4.80 13.59
CA PRO A 3 14.98 4.56 14.94
C PRO A 3 13.76 5.47 15.19
N SER A 4 12.78 4.90 15.90
CA SER A 4 11.54 5.58 16.27
C SER A 4 11.78 6.53 17.45
N GLU A 5 11.89 7.84 17.20
CA GLU A 5 11.61 8.88 18.21
C GLU A 5 11.39 10.27 17.56
N PRO A 6 10.47 11.13 18.08
CA PRO A 6 10.07 12.40 17.45
C PRO A 6 10.74 13.64 18.11
N PRO A 7 10.57 14.87 17.58
CA PRO A 7 10.03 15.25 16.27
C PRO A 7 11.12 15.87 15.37
N LEU A 8 11.30 15.34 14.16
CA LEU A 8 12.23 15.93 13.19
C LEU A 8 11.55 17.11 12.49
N THR A 9 11.79 18.32 12.98
CA THR A 9 11.47 19.58 12.27
C THR A 9 12.37 19.84 11.05
N THR A 10 13.14 18.84 10.61
CA THR A 10 14.00 18.90 9.43
C THR A 10 13.82 17.64 8.59
N PRO A 11 13.62 17.75 7.25
CA PRO A 11 13.69 16.60 6.37
C PRO A 11 15.11 16.03 6.46
N ARG A 12 15.25 14.87 7.09
CA ARG A 12 16.56 14.22 7.24
C ARG A 12 16.95 13.65 5.89
N SER A 13 17.86 14.33 5.20
CA SER A 13 18.45 13.84 3.94
C SER A 13 19.04 12.45 4.18
N GLY A 14 18.61 11.47 3.37
CA GLY A 14 19.04 10.07 3.47
C GLY A 14 18.19 9.16 4.36
N CYS A 15 17.14 9.65 5.02
CA CYS A 15 16.16 8.81 5.71
C CYS A 15 15.10 8.30 4.73
N HIS A 16 15.49 7.26 4.02
CA HIS A 16 14.65 6.53 3.10
C HIS A 16 13.81 5.49 3.85
N GLY A 17 12.51 5.39 3.56
CA GLY A 17 11.63 4.35 4.11
C GLY A 17 12.14 2.95 3.76
N PRO A 18 11.81 1.87 4.50
CA PRO A 18 12.36 0.55 4.20
C PRO A 18 12.01 0.06 2.78
N ILE A 19 12.80 -0.89 2.24
CA ILE A 19 12.44 -1.61 1.01
C ILE A 19 11.07 -2.25 1.24
N MET A 20 10.13 -2.03 0.33
CA MET A 20 8.79 -2.60 0.48
C MET A 20 8.83 -4.13 0.39
N THR A 21 8.13 -4.76 1.32
CA THR A 21 7.94 -6.20 1.39
C THR A 21 6.46 -6.55 1.41
N ARG A 22 6.16 -7.84 1.20
CA ARG A 22 4.78 -8.33 1.07
C ARG A 22 3.89 -7.84 2.22
N GLY A 23 2.80 -7.19 1.89
CA GLY A 23 1.80 -6.67 2.82
C GLY A 23 1.95 -5.20 3.17
N MET A 24 3.04 -4.53 2.77
CA MET A 24 3.21 -3.10 3.02
C MET A 24 2.33 -2.25 2.10
N VAL A 25 1.78 -1.17 2.65
CA VAL A 25 0.96 -0.17 1.95
C VAL A 25 1.77 1.09 1.77
N GLY A 26 1.84 1.61 0.55
CA GLY A 26 2.62 2.81 0.21
C GLY A 26 1.86 3.80 -0.63
N TRP A 27 2.25 5.07 -0.56
CA TRP A 27 1.78 6.09 -1.51
C TRP A 27 2.38 5.86 -2.90
N ALA A 28 1.54 5.89 -3.93
CA ALA A 28 1.99 5.79 -5.31
C ALA A 28 2.77 7.05 -5.71
N GLY A 29 3.94 6.86 -6.30
CA GLY A 29 4.75 7.96 -6.85
C GLY A 29 4.24 8.41 -8.22
N GLY A 30 4.51 9.65 -8.60
CA GLY A 30 4.28 10.14 -9.98
C GLY A 30 2.85 10.61 -10.30
N SER A 31 1.96 10.67 -9.30
CA SER A 31 0.56 11.13 -9.43
C SER A 31 0.29 12.31 -8.48
N ALA A 32 -0.64 13.20 -8.83
CA ALA A 32 -1.12 14.28 -7.96
C ALA A 32 -2.26 13.83 -7.02
N GLY A 33 -2.71 12.58 -7.14
CA GLY A 33 -3.84 12.02 -6.39
C GLY A 33 -3.45 11.34 -5.08
N PRO A 34 -4.42 11.07 -4.18
CA PRO A 34 -4.24 10.28 -2.96
C PRO A 34 -4.15 8.77 -3.27
N ASP A 35 -3.40 8.40 -4.31
CA ASP A 35 -3.29 7.03 -4.79
C ASP A 35 -2.34 6.25 -3.89
N PHE A 36 -2.81 5.12 -3.37
CA PHE A 36 -2.00 4.17 -2.62
C PHE A 36 -1.99 2.81 -3.31
N PHE A 37 -1.03 1.98 -2.95
CA PHE A 37 -0.96 0.59 -3.39
C PHE A 37 -0.60 -0.34 -2.24
N ILE A 38 -0.92 -1.61 -2.42
CA ILE A 38 -0.58 -2.70 -1.50
C ILE A 38 0.41 -3.61 -2.22
N TYR A 39 1.59 -3.80 -1.65
CA TYR A 39 2.59 -4.67 -2.26
C TYR A 39 2.32 -6.14 -1.93
N THR A 40 1.90 -6.93 -2.92
CA THR A 40 1.48 -8.33 -2.71
C THR A 40 2.49 -9.36 -3.20
N HIS A 41 3.56 -8.94 -3.88
CA HIS A 41 4.57 -9.84 -4.42
C HIS A 41 5.44 -10.47 -3.31
N ALA A 42 5.95 -11.67 -3.55
CA ALA A 42 6.68 -12.45 -2.55
C ALA A 42 8.10 -11.94 -2.31
N ALA A 43 8.81 -11.53 -3.37
CA ALA A 43 10.15 -10.96 -3.26
C ALA A 43 10.07 -9.48 -2.83
N PRO A 44 11.10 -8.92 -2.17
CA PRO A 44 11.16 -7.48 -1.88
C PRO A 44 11.20 -6.62 -3.14
N ALA A 45 10.61 -5.41 -3.08
CA ALA A 45 10.54 -4.45 -4.18
C ALA A 45 11.86 -3.68 -4.41
N THR A 46 12.98 -4.40 -4.61
CA THR A 46 14.31 -3.79 -4.73
C THR A 46 14.44 -2.81 -5.89
N HIS A 47 13.63 -2.96 -6.94
CA HIS A 47 13.63 -2.11 -8.13
C HIS A 47 13.01 -0.73 -7.92
N TRP A 48 12.21 -0.53 -6.86
CA TRP A 48 11.70 0.78 -6.45
C TRP A 48 12.52 1.43 -5.34
N ALA A 49 13.57 0.73 -4.88
CA ALA A 49 14.41 1.13 -3.77
C ALA A 49 13.58 1.70 -2.60
N HIS A 50 13.61 3.01 -2.43
CA HIS A 50 12.97 3.73 -1.33
C HIS A 50 12.07 4.87 -1.79
N ASP A 51 11.51 4.75 -3.00
CA ASP A 51 10.77 5.82 -3.67
C ASP A 51 9.32 5.97 -3.19
N HIS A 52 8.92 5.15 -2.20
CA HIS A 52 7.57 5.15 -1.64
C HIS A 52 7.58 5.30 -0.12
N THR A 53 6.72 6.19 0.38
CA THR A 53 6.44 6.31 1.81
C THR A 53 5.48 5.21 2.22
N ILE A 54 5.91 4.34 3.13
CA ILE A 54 5.08 3.29 3.73
C ILE A 54 4.17 3.92 4.79
N ILE A 55 2.88 3.63 4.71
CA ILE A 55 1.82 4.20 5.56
C ILE A 55 1.04 3.16 6.36
N GLY A 56 1.28 1.88 6.11
CA GLY A 56 0.59 0.81 6.82
C GLY A 56 1.00 -0.56 6.32
N GLU A 57 0.33 -1.56 6.86
CA GLU A 57 0.51 -2.97 6.52
C GLU A 57 -0.81 -3.72 6.65
N ILE A 58 -0.92 -4.85 5.94
CA ILE A 58 -2.07 -5.75 6.06
C ILE A 58 -1.99 -6.52 7.39
N ALA A 59 -2.95 -6.27 8.28
CA ALA A 59 -2.91 -6.74 9.66
C ALA A 59 -3.42 -8.17 9.86
N ASP A 60 -4.35 -8.66 9.03
CA ASP A 60 -5.09 -9.89 9.31
C ASP A 60 -5.32 -10.79 8.09
N SER A 61 -5.67 -12.05 8.36
CA SER A 61 -5.88 -13.08 7.35
C SER A 61 -7.12 -12.88 6.49
N ILE A 62 -8.14 -12.16 6.97
CA ILE A 62 -9.36 -11.86 6.21
C ILE A 62 -9.04 -10.82 5.13
N SER A 63 -8.25 -9.82 5.49
CA SER A 63 -7.73 -8.81 4.57
C SER A 63 -6.88 -9.47 3.47
N TRP A 64 -6.03 -10.44 3.81
CA TRP A 64 -5.29 -11.23 2.81
C TRP A 64 -6.21 -12.02 1.86
N LYS A 65 -7.22 -12.73 2.38
CA LYS A 65 -8.20 -13.43 1.54
C LYS A 65 -8.96 -12.49 0.61
N THR A 66 -9.22 -11.26 1.05
CA THR A 66 -9.86 -10.23 0.23
C THR A 66 -8.97 -9.82 -0.94
N LEU A 67 -7.65 -9.68 -0.72
CA LEU A 67 -6.69 -9.40 -1.79
C LEU A 67 -6.61 -10.56 -2.79
N ASP A 68 -6.61 -11.80 -2.31
CA ASP A 68 -6.64 -12.98 -3.19
C ASP A 68 -7.90 -13.00 -4.07
N ALA A 69 -9.06 -12.66 -3.49
CA ALA A 69 -10.31 -12.53 -4.23
C ALA A 69 -10.27 -11.40 -5.27
N LEU A 70 -9.65 -10.26 -4.95
CA LEU A 70 -9.46 -9.14 -5.88
C LEU A 70 -8.54 -9.53 -7.05
N HIS A 71 -7.46 -10.27 -6.81
CA HIS A 71 -6.57 -10.77 -7.86
C HIS A 71 -7.25 -11.75 -8.82
N ALA A 72 -8.29 -12.47 -8.37
CA ALA A 72 -9.03 -13.41 -9.20
C ALA A 72 -10.08 -12.71 -10.10
N LEU A 73 -10.33 -11.42 -9.93
CA LEU A 73 -11.30 -10.70 -10.74
C LEU A 73 -10.82 -10.50 -12.19
N PRO A 74 -11.73 -10.46 -13.17
CA PRO A 74 -11.38 -10.23 -14.56
C PRO A 74 -10.66 -8.89 -14.74
N ALA A 75 -9.48 -8.94 -15.35
CA ALA A 75 -8.66 -7.77 -15.65
C ALA A 75 -8.29 -7.72 -17.14
N ALA A 76 -7.83 -6.55 -17.59
CA ALA A 76 -7.29 -6.31 -18.91
C ALA A 76 -6.18 -5.26 -18.83
N THR A 77 -5.31 -5.21 -19.84
CA THR A 77 -4.33 -4.14 -19.96
C THR A 77 -5.04 -2.81 -20.15
N GLY A 78 -4.79 -1.87 -19.24
CA GLY A 78 -5.27 -0.49 -19.28
C GLY A 78 -4.20 0.50 -19.74
N GLY A 79 -4.44 1.78 -19.48
CA GLY A 79 -3.49 2.85 -19.80
C GLY A 79 -2.14 2.67 -19.11
N GLY A 80 -1.05 3.01 -19.81
CA GLY A 80 0.31 2.91 -19.28
C GLY A 80 0.86 1.49 -19.11
N GLY A 81 0.20 0.48 -19.69
CA GLY A 81 0.63 -0.93 -19.59
C GLY A 81 0.27 -1.62 -18.28
N MET A 82 -0.48 -0.95 -17.40
CA MET A 82 -0.94 -1.52 -16.13
C MET A 82 -2.10 -2.51 -16.35
N THR A 83 -2.16 -3.55 -15.53
CA THR A 83 -3.31 -4.46 -15.51
C THR A 83 -4.42 -3.86 -14.65
N MET A 84 -5.58 -3.59 -15.24
CA MET A 84 -6.71 -2.93 -14.60
C MET A 84 -7.91 -3.88 -14.54
N LEU A 85 -8.70 -3.82 -13.47
CA LEU A 85 -9.96 -4.56 -13.38
C LEU A 85 -10.93 -4.11 -14.48
N ARG A 86 -11.64 -5.06 -15.09
CA ARG A 86 -12.64 -4.76 -16.14
C ARG A 86 -13.82 -3.99 -15.59
N THR A 87 -14.22 -4.29 -14.37
CA THR A 87 -15.28 -3.60 -13.65
C THR A 87 -14.66 -2.93 -12.43
N PRO A 88 -14.80 -1.60 -12.26
CA PRO A 88 -14.31 -0.91 -11.08
C PRO A 88 -14.94 -1.46 -9.80
N VAL A 89 -14.11 -1.69 -8.78
CA VAL A 89 -14.55 -2.05 -7.44
C VAL A 89 -14.60 -0.78 -6.60
N GLN A 90 -15.75 -0.50 -5.99
CA GLN A 90 -15.88 0.63 -5.08
C GLN A 90 -15.26 0.26 -3.73
N LEU A 91 -14.20 0.98 -3.36
CA LEU A 91 -13.55 0.83 -2.06
C LEU A 91 -14.10 1.87 -1.09
N HIS A 92 -14.54 1.41 0.08
CA HIS A 92 -15.02 2.28 1.15
C HIS A 92 -14.00 2.29 2.29
N VAL A 93 -13.38 3.45 2.51
CA VAL A 93 -12.52 3.66 3.68
C VAL A 93 -13.41 3.99 4.87
N MET A 94 -13.48 3.07 5.83
CA MET A 94 -14.22 3.29 7.07
C MET A 94 -13.40 4.13 8.04
N LYS A 95 -13.99 5.19 8.60
CA LYS A 95 -13.33 6.04 9.62
C LYS A 95 -13.08 5.30 10.94
N THR A 96 -13.87 4.28 11.23
CA THR A 96 -13.75 3.49 12.45
C THR A 96 -13.97 2.02 12.11
N PRO A 97 -12.98 1.14 12.35
CA PRO A 97 -13.19 -0.28 12.17
C PRO A 97 -14.25 -0.81 13.15
N PRO A 98 -15.07 -1.81 12.76
CA PRO A 98 -16.09 -2.39 13.64
C PRO A 98 -15.52 -2.94 14.96
N TRP A 99 -14.28 -3.43 14.95
CA TRP A 99 -13.60 -3.93 16.16
C TRP A 99 -13.09 -2.82 17.09
N LEU A 100 -13.09 -1.55 16.66
CA LEU A 100 -12.74 -0.40 17.48
C LEU A 100 -13.98 0.24 18.15
N GLN A 101 -15.19 -0.22 17.81
CA GLN A 101 -16.47 0.27 18.34
C GLN A 101 -16.89 -0.43 19.64
N ALA A 102 -16.15 -1.44 20.10
CA ALA A 102 -16.40 -2.11 21.37
C ALA A 102 -15.63 -1.42 22.50
N LYS A 103 -16.27 -0.42 23.13
CA LYS A 103 -15.96 0.04 24.49
C LYS A 103 -17.26 0.23 25.26
#